data_AF-A0A918N1E4-F1
#
_entry.id   AF-A0A918N1E4-F1
#
_cell.length_a   1.000
_cell.length_b   1.000
_cell.length_c   1.000
_cell.angle_alpha   90.00
_cell.angle_beta   90.00
_cell.angle_gamma   90.00
#
_symmetry.space_group_name_H-M   'P 1'
#
loop_
_entity.id
_entity.type
_entity.pdbx_description
1 polymer ?
#
loop_
_entity_poly.entity_id
_entity_poly.type
_entity_poly.pdbx_seq_one_letter_code
_entity_poly.pdbx_strand_id
1 'polypeptide(L)'
;MSRNNDSFETLHELAVQKMDDAARVVAQTEANITQSIKQLEMLGEYRLDYIARLQARLQEGMSSAQCVNFQKFISTLEEALGQQRAIIAQLEKQVEKEREAWFEARREVNSMQALIDRRKQEQLKIANRQEQKMNDEFAARAYFASRRQQSGG
;
A
#
# COMPACT_ATOMS: atom_id res chain seq x y z
N MET A 1 -10.74 2.76 -33.55
CA MET A 1 -9.51 2.59 -32.73
C MET A 1 -9.73 2.92 -31.24
N SER A 2 -10.79 3.64 -30.81
CA SER A 2 -11.01 4.04 -29.40
C SER A 2 -11.29 2.92 -28.38
N ARG A 3 -12.17 1.95 -28.68
CA ARG A 3 -12.62 0.95 -27.67
C ARG A 3 -11.51 0.15 -26.99
N ASN A 4 -10.39 -0.08 -27.67
CA ASN A 4 -9.27 -0.85 -27.13
C ASN A 4 -8.30 0.00 -26.28
N ASN A 5 -8.38 1.33 -26.30
CA ASN A 5 -7.55 2.17 -25.44
C ASN A 5 -8.23 2.35 -24.08
N ASP A 6 -9.53 2.65 -24.11
CA ASP A 6 -10.38 2.81 -22.94
C ASP A 6 -10.36 1.56 -22.05
N SER A 7 -10.38 0.36 -22.66
CA SER A 7 -10.33 -0.91 -21.90
C SER A 7 -9.03 -1.12 -21.12
N PHE A 8 -7.88 -0.63 -21.60
CA PHE A 8 -6.61 -0.80 -20.88
C PHE A 8 -6.44 0.23 -19.78
N GLU A 9 -6.92 1.45 -20.01
CA GLU A 9 -6.98 2.49 -18.97
C GLU A 9 -7.91 2.05 -17.82
N THR A 10 -9.09 1.50 -18.11
CA THR A 10 -9.98 0.92 -17.09
C THR A 10 -9.34 -0.24 -16.32
N LEU A 11 -8.61 -1.14 -17.00
CA LEU A 11 -7.92 -2.23 -16.32
C LEU A 11 -6.77 -1.71 -15.43
N HIS A 12 -6.07 -0.66 -15.86
CA HIS A 12 -5.02 -0.03 -15.06
C HIS A 12 -5.61 0.67 -13.83
N GLU A 13 -6.71 1.40 -13.98
CA GLU A 13 -7.45 1.98 -12.85
C GLU A 13 -7.88 0.92 -11.84
N LEU A 14 -8.39 -0.23 -12.32
CA LEU A 14 -8.74 -1.36 -11.45
C LEU A 14 -7.52 -1.94 -10.72
N ALA A 15 -6.37 -2.06 -11.40
CA ALA A 15 -5.13 -2.53 -10.78
C ALA A 15 -4.61 -1.54 -9.73
N VAL A 16 -4.69 -0.23 -10.00
CA VAL A 16 -4.35 0.84 -9.04
C VAL A 16 -5.26 0.76 -7.82
N GLN A 17 -6.57 0.61 -8.02
CA GLN A 17 -7.52 0.49 -6.91
C GLN A 17 -7.19 -0.72 -6.01
N LYS A 18 -6.87 -1.89 -6.61
CA LYS A 18 -6.44 -3.07 -5.85
C LYS A 18 -5.16 -2.84 -5.05
N MET A 19 -4.18 -2.17 -5.65
CA MET A 19 -2.93 -1.81 -4.98
C MET A 19 -3.18 -0.87 -3.80
N ASP A 20 -4.03 0.15 -3.97
CA ASP A 20 -4.39 1.09 -2.91
C ASP A 20 -5.16 0.42 -1.77
N ASP A 21 -6.07 -0.50 -2.09
CA ASP A 21 -6.78 -1.28 -1.08
C ASP A 21 -5.83 -2.21 -0.31
N ALA A 22 -4.89 -2.86 -0.98
CA ALA A 22 -3.84 -3.64 -0.31
C ALA A 22 -2.97 -2.76 0.60
N ALA A 23 -2.61 -1.55 0.16
CA ALA A 23 -1.84 -0.59 0.96
C ALA A 23 -2.61 -0.16 2.24
N ARG A 24 -3.92 0.06 2.13
CA ARG A 24 -4.78 0.37 3.28
C ARG A 24 -4.83 -0.77 4.30
N VAL A 25 -4.88 -2.01 3.83
CA VAL A 25 -4.85 -3.19 4.70
C VAL A 25 -3.52 -3.25 5.47
N VAL A 26 -2.37 -3.11 4.78
CA VAL A 26 -1.05 -3.04 5.44
C VAL A 26 -1.02 -1.95 6.50
N ALA A 27 -1.45 -0.73 6.16
CA ALA A 27 -1.45 0.40 7.09
C ALA A 27 -2.33 0.15 8.32
N GLN A 28 -3.48 -0.49 8.15
CA GLN A 28 -4.37 -0.84 9.25
C GLN A 28 -3.72 -1.88 10.18
N THR A 29 -3.04 -2.89 9.63
CA THR A 29 -2.34 -3.90 10.43
C THR A 29 -1.15 -3.30 11.18
N GLU A 30 -0.37 -2.41 10.55
CA GLU A 30 0.71 -1.68 11.23
C GLU A 30 0.21 -0.79 12.39
N ALA A 31 -0.94 -0.13 12.19
CA ALA A 31 -1.60 0.62 13.26
C ALA A 31 -2.02 -0.29 14.42
N ASN A 32 -2.54 -1.50 14.12
CA ASN A 32 -2.90 -2.50 15.12
C ASN A 32 -1.68 -3.03 15.88
N ILE A 33 -0.54 -3.23 15.21
CA ILE A 33 0.73 -3.60 15.86
C ILE A 33 1.14 -2.50 16.84
N THR A 34 1.15 -1.25 16.38
CA THR A 34 1.53 -0.09 17.20
C THR A 34 0.64 0.03 18.44
N GLN A 35 -0.67 -0.12 18.27
CA GLN A 35 -1.62 -0.10 19.39
C GLN A 35 -1.37 -1.26 20.36
N SER A 36 -1.06 -2.44 19.82
CA SER A 36 -0.81 -3.63 20.62
C SER A 36 0.48 -3.52 21.44
N ILE A 37 1.53 -2.91 20.89
CA ILE A 37 2.77 -2.60 21.61
C ILE A 37 2.50 -1.63 22.76
N LYS A 38 1.74 -0.55 22.52
CA LYS A 38 1.36 0.40 23.58
C LYS A 38 0.60 -0.28 24.72
N GLN A 39 -0.31 -1.19 24.41
CA GLN A 39 -1.02 -1.97 25.43
C GLN A 39 -0.07 -2.89 26.22
N LEU A 40 0.89 -3.52 25.55
CA LEU A 40 1.91 -4.34 26.21
C LEU A 40 2.76 -3.51 27.19
N GLU A 41 3.16 -2.31 26.77
CA GLU A 41 3.92 -1.36 27.60
C GLU A 41 3.11 -0.95 28.83
N MET A 42 1.85 -0.53 28.66
CA MET A 42 0.97 -0.16 29.78
C MET A 42 0.78 -1.31 30.77
N LEU A 43 0.58 -2.55 30.29
CA LEU A 43 0.47 -3.73 31.16
C LEU A 43 1.79 -4.00 31.91
N GLY A 44 2.93 -3.77 31.26
CA GLY A 44 4.26 -3.91 31.85
C GLY A 44 4.52 -2.88 32.96
N GLU A 45 4.22 -1.61 32.70
CA GLU A 45 4.31 -0.53 33.69
C GLU A 45 3.40 -0.80 34.88
N TYR A 46 2.14 -1.15 34.61
CA TYR A 46 1.17 -1.48 35.64
C TYR A 46 1.63 -2.66 36.51
N ARG A 47 2.27 -3.67 35.91
CA ARG A 47 2.86 -4.79 36.66
C ARG A 47 3.95 -4.31 37.62
N LEU A 48 4.86 -3.46 37.16
CA LEU A 48 5.96 -2.93 37.97
C LEU A 48 5.42 -2.14 39.16
N ASP A 49 4.46 -1.24 38.92
CA ASP A 49 3.78 -0.47 39.95
C ASP A 49 3.09 -1.36 40.97
N TYR A 50 2.41 -2.40 40.50
CA TYR A 50 1.69 -3.33 41.36
C TYR A 50 2.65 -4.13 42.27
N ILE A 51 3.78 -4.60 41.73
CA ILE A 51 4.82 -5.28 42.51
C ILE A 51 5.45 -4.34 43.54
N ALA A 52 5.74 -3.09 43.17
CA ALA A 52 6.30 -2.10 44.10
C ALA A 52 5.36 -1.83 45.29
N ARG A 53 4.04 -1.70 45.01
CA ARG A 53 3.02 -1.55 46.06
C ARG A 53 2.93 -2.76 46.97
N LEU A 54 3.10 -3.97 46.43
CA LEU A 54 3.15 -5.18 47.25
C LEU A 54 4.37 -5.15 48.17
N GLN A 55 5.55 -4.83 47.64
CA GLN A 55 6.79 -4.80 48.43
C GLN A 55 6.65 -3.86 49.63
N ALA A 56 6.04 -2.70 49.45
CA ALA A 56 5.72 -1.78 50.55
C ALA A 56 4.79 -2.42 51.60
N ARG A 57 3.69 -3.06 51.16
CA ARG A 57 2.74 -3.72 52.08
C ARG A 57 3.33 -4.93 52.81
N LEU A 58 4.27 -5.65 52.20
CA LEU A 58 4.95 -6.77 52.87
C LEU A 58 5.76 -6.30 54.07
N GLN A 59 6.34 -5.10 54.02
CA GLN A 59 7.07 -4.51 55.16
C GLN A 59 6.15 -4.15 56.33
N GLU A 60 4.86 -3.87 56.05
CA GLU A 60 3.84 -3.53 57.06
C GLU A 60 3.18 -4.78 57.69
N GLY A 61 3.47 -5.97 57.14
CA GLY A 61 2.83 -7.23 57.51
C GLY A 61 1.55 -7.47 56.72
N MET A 62 1.43 -8.66 56.13
CA MET A 62 0.33 -8.98 55.21
C MET A 62 -0.35 -10.30 55.59
N SER A 63 -1.68 -10.33 55.51
CA SER A 63 -2.46 -11.55 55.77
C SER A 63 -2.31 -12.59 54.65
N SER A 64 -2.52 -13.86 54.98
CA SER A 64 -2.50 -14.96 54.01
C SER A 64 -3.49 -14.75 52.84
N ALA A 65 -4.68 -14.21 53.13
CA ALA A 65 -5.68 -13.92 52.09
C ALA A 65 -5.19 -12.85 51.09
N GLN A 66 -4.46 -11.83 51.57
CA GLN A 66 -3.86 -10.81 50.71
C GLN A 66 -2.73 -11.39 49.86
N CYS A 67 -1.92 -12.33 50.38
CA CYS A 67 -0.90 -13.04 49.59
C CYS A 67 -1.52 -13.80 48.42
N VAL A 68 -2.61 -14.54 48.68
CA VAL A 68 -3.30 -15.34 47.66
C VAL A 68 -3.90 -14.44 46.58
N ASN A 69 -4.55 -13.34 46.97
CA ASN A 69 -5.13 -12.38 46.02
C ASN A 69 -4.06 -11.76 45.12
N PHE A 70 -2.90 -11.41 45.68
CA PHE A 70 -1.76 -10.92 44.91
C PHE A 70 -1.28 -11.94 43.88
N GLN A 71 -1.03 -13.18 44.30
CA GLN A 71 -0.54 -14.23 43.38
C GLN A 71 -1.51 -14.46 42.22
N LYS A 72 -2.81 -14.52 42.50
CA LYS A 72 -3.83 -14.65 41.46
C LYS A 72 -3.77 -13.51 40.46
N PHE A 73 -3.73 -12.28 40.94
CA PHE A 73 -3.71 -11.10 40.07
C PHE A 73 -2.44 -11.01 39.22
N ILE A 74 -1.27 -11.30 39.79
CA ILE A 74 -0.03 -11.39 39.03
C ILE A 74 -0.11 -12.47 37.95
N SER A 75 -0.65 -13.65 38.26
CA SER A 75 -0.84 -14.70 37.25
C SER A 75 -1.71 -14.21 36.09
N THR A 76 -2.83 -13.57 36.39
CA THR A 76 -3.71 -13.00 35.36
C THR A 76 -3.01 -11.93 34.52
N LEU A 77 -2.17 -11.09 35.14
CA LEU A 77 -1.44 -10.05 34.43
C LEU A 77 -0.33 -10.62 33.54
N GLU A 78 0.39 -11.66 33.99
CA GLU A 78 1.37 -12.38 33.17
C GLU A 78 0.70 -13.12 32.01
N GLU A 79 -0.46 -13.73 32.23
CA GLU A 79 -1.27 -14.32 31.16
C GLU A 79 -1.67 -13.28 30.11
N ALA A 80 -2.16 -12.11 30.55
CA ALA A 80 -2.52 -11.01 29.65
C ALA A 80 -1.32 -10.48 28.85
N LEU A 81 -0.15 -10.33 29.50
CA LEU A 81 1.10 -9.96 28.83
C LEU A 81 1.51 -11.01 27.78
N GLY A 82 1.40 -12.30 28.12
CA GLY A 82 1.67 -13.40 27.20
C GLY A 82 0.74 -13.38 25.97
N GLN A 83 -0.56 -13.18 26.21
CA GLN A 83 -1.55 -13.03 25.14
C GLN A 83 -1.24 -11.83 24.23
N GLN A 84 -0.88 -10.69 24.82
CA GLN A 84 -0.56 -9.48 24.06
C GLN A 84 0.69 -9.67 23.18
N ARG A 85 1.72 -10.35 23.68
CA ARG A 85 2.91 -10.72 22.89
C ARG A 85 2.55 -11.67 21.74
N ALA A 86 1.67 -12.64 21.98
CA ALA A 86 1.22 -13.56 20.94
C ALA A 86 0.42 -12.84 19.85
N ILE A 87 -0.44 -11.88 20.21
CA ILE A 87 -1.17 -11.02 19.28
C ILE A 87 -0.20 -10.22 18.41
N ILE A 88 0.79 -9.56 19.00
CA ILE A 88 1.82 -8.81 18.27
C ILE A 88 2.52 -9.72 17.25
N ALA A 89 2.99 -10.90 17.69
CA ALA A 89 3.68 -11.84 16.80
C ALA A 89 2.78 -12.36 15.66
N GLN A 90 1.47 -12.50 15.90
CA GLN A 90 0.52 -12.86 14.85
C GLN A 90 0.33 -11.72 13.85
N LEU A 91 0.18 -10.48 14.33
CA LEU A 91 0.04 -9.29 13.49
C LEU A 91 1.30 -9.04 12.66
N GLU A 92 2.49 -9.24 13.21
CA GLU A 92 3.76 -9.16 12.49
C GLU A 92 3.83 -10.17 11.34
N LYS A 93 3.41 -11.42 11.57
CA LYS A 93 3.32 -12.41 10.48
C LYS A 93 2.26 -12.05 9.44
N GLN A 94 1.18 -11.41 9.87
CA GLN A 94 0.10 -11.01 8.98
C GLN A 94 0.53 -9.84 8.09
N VAL A 95 1.18 -8.82 8.64
CA VAL A 95 1.62 -7.65 7.85
C VAL A 95 2.66 -8.04 6.80
N GLU A 96 3.53 -9.01 7.06
CA GLU A 96 4.47 -9.49 6.04
C GLU A 96 3.75 -10.11 4.83
N LYS A 97 2.71 -10.91 5.05
CA LYS A 97 1.90 -11.48 3.95
C LYS A 97 1.14 -10.39 3.19
N GLU A 98 0.64 -9.39 3.90
CA GLU A 98 -0.07 -8.27 3.29
C GLU A 98 0.87 -7.40 2.46
N ARG A 99 2.12 -7.21 2.91
CA ARG A 99 3.18 -6.54 2.15
C ARG A 99 3.53 -7.29 0.87
N GLU A 100 3.65 -8.62 0.93
CA GLU A 100 3.84 -9.45 -0.27
C GLU A 100 2.71 -9.25 -1.30
N ALA A 101 1.45 -9.28 -0.85
CA ALA A 101 0.30 -9.03 -1.70
C ALA A 101 0.30 -7.61 -2.30
N TRP A 102 0.65 -6.61 -1.51
CA TRP A 102 0.80 -5.23 -1.97
C TRP A 102 1.92 -5.08 -3.03
N PHE A 103 3.06 -5.75 -2.84
CA PHE A 103 4.16 -5.73 -3.81
C PHE A 103 3.76 -6.37 -5.15
N GLU A 104 3.02 -7.48 -5.15
CA GLU A 104 2.53 -8.10 -6.38
C GLU A 104 1.50 -7.20 -7.09
N ALA A 105 0.57 -6.60 -6.35
CA ALA A 105 -0.37 -5.61 -6.92
C ALA A 105 0.37 -4.41 -7.53
N ARG A 106 1.43 -3.92 -6.86
CA ARG A 106 2.28 -2.85 -7.38
C ARG A 106 2.99 -3.26 -8.68
N ARG A 107 3.46 -4.50 -8.76
CA ARG A 107 4.10 -5.03 -9.97
C ARG A 107 3.11 -5.10 -11.13
N GLU A 108 1.86 -5.50 -10.88
CA GLU A 108 0.78 -5.50 -11.88
C GLU A 108 0.53 -4.08 -12.42
N VAL A 109 0.37 -3.09 -11.55
CA VAL A 109 0.21 -1.67 -11.93
C VAL A 109 1.36 -1.20 -12.82
N ASN A 110 2.61 -1.45 -12.41
CA ASN A 110 3.78 -1.04 -13.18
C ASN A 110 3.81 -1.70 -14.57
N SER A 111 3.44 -2.98 -14.66
CA SER A 111 3.36 -3.71 -15.93
C SER A 111 2.31 -3.11 -16.87
N MET A 112 1.13 -2.81 -16.33
CA MET A 112 0.04 -2.18 -17.09
C MET A 112 0.41 -0.78 -17.57
N GLN A 113 1.03 0.04 -16.72
CA GLN A 113 1.50 1.36 -17.09
C GLN A 113 2.51 1.30 -18.25
N ALA A 114 3.47 0.38 -18.19
CA ALA A 114 4.46 0.20 -19.27
C ALA A 114 3.80 -0.19 -20.61
N LEU A 115 2.75 -1.02 -20.58
CA LEU A 115 1.99 -1.37 -21.78
C LEU A 115 1.21 -0.18 -22.36
N ILE A 116 0.57 0.62 -21.49
CA ILE A 116 -0.13 1.85 -21.89
C ILE A 116 0.84 2.83 -22.55
N ASP A 117 2.00 3.06 -21.93
CA ASP A 117 3.00 4.00 -22.45
C ASP A 117 3.54 3.57 -23.81
N ARG A 118 3.84 2.28 -23.98
CA ARG A 118 4.28 1.73 -25.27
C ARG A 118 3.24 1.96 -26.37
N ARG A 119 1.95 1.77 -26.06
CA ARG A 119 0.87 2.01 -27.02
C ARG A 119 0.72 3.49 -27.36
N LYS A 120 0.79 4.37 -26.37
CA LYS A 120 0.75 5.83 -26.60
C LYS A 120 1.88 6.25 -27.54
N GLN A 121 3.08 5.69 -27.37
CA GLN A 121 4.20 5.94 -28.26
C GLN A 121 3.97 5.39 -29.68
N GLU A 122 3.41 4.19 -29.82
CA GLU A 122 3.08 3.61 -31.14
C GLU A 122 2.02 4.45 -31.87
N GLN A 123 0.98 4.91 -31.17
CA GLN A 123 -0.06 5.78 -31.72
C GLN A 123 0.53 7.13 -32.17
N LEU A 124 1.39 7.74 -31.36
CA LEU A 124 2.06 8.99 -31.71
C LEU A 124 2.92 8.83 -32.98
N LYS A 125 3.65 7.72 -33.11
CA LYS A 125 4.42 7.42 -34.32
C LYS A 125 3.54 7.28 -35.56
N ILE A 126 2.37 6.64 -35.43
CA ILE A 126 1.41 6.50 -36.54
C ILE A 126 0.84 7.87 -36.93
N ALA A 127 0.43 8.68 -35.96
CA ALA A 127 -0.10 10.02 -36.19
C ALA A 127 0.93 10.92 -36.89
N ASN A 128 2.18 10.96 -36.41
CA ASN A 128 3.25 11.74 -37.02
C ASN A 128 3.53 11.34 -38.48
N ARG A 129 3.48 10.04 -38.80
CA ARG A 129 3.65 9.55 -40.18
C ARG A 129 2.48 9.98 -41.08
N GLN A 130 1.26 9.96 -40.56
CA GLN A 130 0.07 10.40 -41.31
C GLN A 130 0.12 11.91 -41.59
N GLU A 131 0.48 12.70 -40.58
CA GLU A 131 0.64 14.15 -40.71
C GLU A 131 1.75 14.51 -41.70
N GLN A 132 2.91 13.86 -41.61
CA GLN A 132 4.02 14.06 -42.56
C GLN A 132 3.57 13.76 -44.00
N LYS A 133 2.89 12.63 -44.23
CA LYS A 133 2.38 12.27 -45.56
C LYS A 133 1.40 13.32 -46.09
N MET A 134 0.49 13.82 -45.26
CA MET A 134 -0.46 14.84 -45.65
C MET A 134 0.22 16.17 -46.02
N ASN A 135 1.23 16.57 -45.24
CA ASN A 135 2.03 17.76 -45.52
C ASN A 135 2.82 17.64 -46.83
N ASP A 136 3.44 16.48 -47.08
CA ASP A 136 4.17 16.21 -48.32
C ASP A 136 3.23 16.26 -49.54
N GLU A 137 2.02 15.67 -49.44
CA GLU A 137 1.01 15.74 -50.49
C GLU A 137 0.55 17.18 -50.78
N PHE A 138 0.34 17.98 -49.73
CA PHE A 138 -0.04 19.39 -49.87
C PHE A 138 1.07 20.21 -50.52
N ALA A 139 2.31 20.04 -50.07
CA ALA A 139 3.49 20.70 -50.62
C ALA A 139 3.70 20.34 -52.10
N ALA A 140 3.56 19.06 -52.47
CA ALA A 140 3.65 18.61 -53.85
C ALA A 140 2.56 19.26 -54.74
N ARG A 141 1.30 19.28 -54.29
CA ARG A 141 0.20 19.93 -55.03
C ARG A 141 0.44 21.43 -55.22
N ALA A 142 0.88 22.13 -54.17
CA ALA A 142 1.20 23.55 -54.24
C ALA A 142 2.34 23.82 -55.24
N TYR A 143 3.38 22.99 -55.23
CA TYR A 143 4.50 23.08 -56.18
C TYR A 143 4.07 22.87 -57.64
N PHE A 144 3.21 21.87 -57.91
CA PHE A 144 2.70 21.66 -59.27
C PHE A 144 1.77 22.78 -59.74
N ALA A 145 0.97 23.36 -58.84
CA ALA A 145 0.09 24.48 -59.15
C ALA A 145 0.87 25.76 -59.52
N SER A 146 1.93 26.10 -58.76
CA SER A 146 2.76 27.27 -59.05
C SER A 146 3.55 27.12 -60.36
N ARG A 147 4.03 25.90 -60.69
CA ARG A 147 4.74 25.63 -61.95
C ARG A 147 3.83 25.78 -63.18
N ARG A 148 2.55 25.43 -63.08
CA ARG A 148 1.57 25.66 -64.16
C ARG A 148 1.33 27.14 -64.46
N GLN A 149 1.33 28.00 -63.43
CA GLN A 149 1.14 29.45 -63.62
C GLN A 149 2.34 30.12 -64.28
N GLN A 150 3.56 29.60 -64.10
CA GLN A 150 4.77 30.14 -64.73
C GLN A 150 4.98 29.67 -66.19
N SER A 151 4.28 28.62 -66.63
CA SER A 151 4.45 28.02 -67.98
C SER A 151 3.41 28.51 -69.00
N GLY A 152 2.50 29.40 -68.60
CA GLY A 152 1.36 29.86 -69.41
C GLY A 152 1.35 31.37 -69.68
N GLY A 153 2.49 32.05 -69.52
CA GLY A 153 2.72 33.42 -70.01
C GLY A 153 3.65 33.38 -71.22
#